data_AF-A0A9P8BEB4-F1
#
_entry.id   AF-A0A9P8BEB4-F1
#
_cell.length_a   1.000
_cell.length_b   1.000
_cell.length_c   1.000
_cell.angle_alpha   90.00
_cell.angle_beta   90.00
_cell.angle_gamma   90.00
#
_symmetry.space_group_name_H-M   'P 1'
#
loop_
_entity.id
_entity.type
_entity.pdbx_description
1 polymer ?
#
loop_
_entity_poly.entity_id
_entity_poly.type
_entity_poly.pdbx_seq_one_letter_code
_entity_poly.pdbx_strand_id
1 'polypeptide(L)'
;MSQNGNTMVAAARAGDIVTLQKLIGEGVNVDERSEDGLTALMAAAVAANAAVDFLLSKKADINARDSDSRTIIKLTLDAGHKDLAQSFVDRFPDLIITDPRLPKGADWLRDQFAKVSANIQDDASKPRPALLDRLLSLELGPVEGRDVSDVYWEHIFLRYIGDIPLDIQRNYSETLVLSLVGTFNVILHGHAGIRKSGQLLNGELPTTQYDIVGTVIMPAGSWVTERWGYYDVVNVRQVVDGIDTFLIEGGKIKVKMINYNVEKHVDSREDYEKKVGLRSG
;
A
#
# COMPACT_ATOMS: atom_id res chain seq x y z
N MET A 1 -14.32 0.48 -25.36
CA MET A 1 -15.27 1.00 -24.35
C MET A 1 -16.38 -0.03 -24.24
N SER A 2 -16.69 -0.51 -23.03
CA SER A 2 -17.68 -1.58 -22.85
C SER A 2 -18.95 -1.01 -22.22
N GLN A 3 -19.99 -0.83 -23.04
CA GLN A 3 -21.34 -0.53 -22.57
C GLN A 3 -21.80 -1.56 -21.51
N ASN A 4 -21.33 -2.81 -21.63
CA ASN A 4 -21.61 -3.88 -20.68
C ASN A 4 -20.93 -3.62 -19.32
N GLY A 5 -19.67 -3.15 -19.30
CA GLY A 5 -18.97 -2.79 -18.07
C GLY A 5 -19.66 -1.66 -17.29
N ASN A 6 -20.10 -0.60 -17.99
CA ASN A 6 -20.88 0.48 -17.37
C ASN A 6 -22.21 -0.04 -16.79
N THR A 7 -22.92 -0.90 -17.53
CA THR A 7 -24.19 -1.49 -17.10
C THR A 7 -24.00 -2.40 -15.87
N MET A 8 -22.94 -3.22 -15.87
CA MET A 8 -22.59 -4.07 -14.74
C MET A 8 -22.26 -3.26 -13.49
N VAL A 9 -21.45 -2.21 -13.62
CA VAL A 9 -21.11 -1.29 -12.52
C VAL A 9 -22.35 -0.61 -11.96
N ALA A 10 -23.25 -0.13 -12.82
CA ALA A 10 -24.50 0.51 -12.38
C ALA A 10 -25.41 -0.48 -11.62
N ALA A 11 -25.62 -1.68 -12.16
CA ALA A 11 -26.41 -2.72 -11.52
C ALA A 11 -25.82 -3.13 -10.15
N ALA A 12 -24.50 -3.31 -10.07
CA ALA A 12 -23.83 -3.66 -8.83
C ALA A 12 -23.89 -2.55 -7.78
N ARG A 13 -23.72 -1.28 -8.18
CA ARG A 13 -23.87 -0.13 -7.28
C ARG A 13 -25.30 -0.03 -6.71
N ALA A 14 -26.30 -0.38 -7.50
CA ALA A 14 -27.70 -0.41 -7.08
C ALA A 14 -28.10 -1.68 -6.29
N GLY A 15 -27.24 -2.71 -6.26
CA GLY A 15 -27.57 -4.00 -5.67
C GLY A 15 -28.54 -4.84 -6.53
N ASP A 16 -28.68 -4.52 -7.82
CA ASP A 16 -29.59 -5.20 -8.74
C ASP A 16 -28.98 -6.54 -9.20
N ILE A 17 -29.14 -7.54 -8.35
CA ILE A 17 -28.69 -8.92 -8.60
C ILE A 17 -29.38 -9.52 -9.84
N VAL A 18 -30.61 -9.12 -10.15
CA VAL A 18 -31.36 -9.67 -11.30
C VAL A 18 -30.68 -9.27 -12.61
N THR A 19 -30.33 -7.99 -12.74
CA THR A 19 -29.60 -7.49 -13.91
C THR A 19 -28.21 -8.11 -13.99
N LEU A 20 -27.48 -8.22 -12.88
CA LEU A 20 -26.17 -8.88 -12.85
C LEU A 20 -26.26 -10.35 -13.27
N GLN A 21 -27.24 -11.10 -12.78
CA GLN A 21 -27.48 -12.49 -13.16
C GLN A 21 -27.76 -12.63 -14.65
N LYS A 22 -28.60 -11.76 -15.20
CA LYS A 22 -28.92 -11.76 -16.62
C LYS A 22 -27.67 -11.52 -17.48
N LEU A 23 -26.90 -10.47 -17.18
CA LEU A 23 -25.70 -10.12 -17.96
C LEU A 23 -24.64 -11.23 -17.90
N ILE A 24 -24.38 -11.78 -16.71
CA ILE A 24 -23.44 -12.91 -16.56
C ILE A 24 -23.95 -14.14 -17.31
N GLY A 25 -25.27 -14.39 -17.31
CA GLY A 25 -25.91 -15.47 -18.06
C GLY A 25 -25.83 -15.29 -19.59
N GLU A 26 -25.77 -14.04 -20.07
CA GLU A 26 -25.54 -13.67 -21.46
C GLU A 26 -24.05 -13.76 -21.86
N GLY A 27 -23.17 -14.16 -20.93
CA GLY A 27 -21.74 -14.36 -21.18
C GLY A 27 -20.90 -13.10 -20.98
N VAL A 28 -21.44 -12.03 -20.40
CA VAL A 28 -20.64 -10.88 -19.99
C VAL A 28 -19.67 -11.31 -18.89
N ASN A 29 -18.40 -10.96 -19.05
CA ASN A 29 -17.37 -11.25 -18.05
C ASN A 29 -17.73 -10.56 -16.72
N VAL A 30 -17.66 -11.29 -15.61
CA VAL A 30 -17.95 -10.75 -14.27
C VAL A 30 -17.00 -9.58 -13.90
N ASP A 31 -15.78 -9.59 -14.44
CA ASP A 31 -14.76 -8.57 -14.24
C ASP A 31 -14.69 -7.55 -15.39
N GLU A 32 -15.74 -7.46 -16.20
CA GLU A 32 -15.85 -6.43 -17.24
C GLU A 32 -15.71 -5.04 -16.61
N ARG A 33 -14.82 -4.22 -17.17
CA ARG A 33 -14.52 -2.88 -16.66
C ARG A 33 -15.40 -1.81 -17.29
N SER A 34 -15.90 -0.89 -16.46
CA SER A 34 -16.50 0.36 -16.92
C SER A 34 -15.47 1.29 -17.57
N GLU A 35 -15.92 2.42 -18.10
CA GLU A 35 -15.04 3.47 -18.63
C GLU A 35 -14.08 4.04 -17.57
N ASP A 36 -14.53 4.13 -16.32
CA ASP A 36 -13.71 4.53 -15.18
C ASP A 36 -12.80 3.39 -14.65
N GLY A 37 -12.75 2.26 -15.36
CA GLY A 37 -11.94 1.08 -14.99
C GLY A 37 -12.48 0.28 -13.82
N LEU A 38 -13.67 0.60 -13.31
CA LEU A 38 -14.29 -0.11 -12.20
C LEU A 38 -14.85 -1.45 -12.65
N THR A 39 -14.72 -2.47 -11.80
CA THR A 39 -15.49 -3.71 -11.92
C THR A 39 -16.80 -3.61 -11.16
N ALA A 40 -17.74 -4.50 -11.46
CA ALA A 40 -18.99 -4.61 -10.70
C ALA A 40 -18.74 -4.82 -9.20
N LEU A 41 -17.75 -5.64 -8.84
CA LEU A 41 -17.45 -5.96 -7.44
C LEU A 41 -16.99 -4.72 -6.66
N MET A 42 -16.16 -3.87 -7.28
CA MET A 42 -15.75 -2.59 -6.67
C MET A 42 -16.95 -1.68 -6.41
N ALA A 43 -17.85 -1.56 -7.39
CA ALA A 43 -19.02 -0.70 -7.27
C ALA A 43 -19.99 -1.19 -6.17
N ALA A 44 -20.18 -2.50 -6.04
CA ALA A 44 -20.96 -3.09 -4.95
C ALA A 44 -20.29 -2.85 -3.58
N ALA A 45 -18.97 -2.91 -3.52
CA ALA A 45 -18.21 -2.71 -2.29
C ALA A 45 -18.20 -1.24 -1.82
N VAL A 46 -18.16 -0.28 -2.74
CA VAL A 46 -18.35 1.15 -2.46
C VAL A 46 -19.76 1.46 -1.97
N ALA A 47 -20.77 0.71 -2.43
CA ALA A 47 -22.16 0.86 -2.00
C ALA A 47 -22.53 -0.01 -0.78
N ALA A 48 -21.62 -0.88 -0.32
CA ALA A 48 -21.80 -1.88 0.73
C ALA A 48 -23.15 -2.62 0.70
N ASN A 49 -23.48 -3.23 -0.44
CA ASN A 49 -24.76 -3.92 -0.66
C ASN A 49 -24.60 -5.42 -0.95
N ALA A 50 -25.73 -6.13 -1.07
CA ALA A 50 -25.79 -7.59 -1.27
C ALA A 50 -25.15 -8.08 -2.58
N ALA A 51 -24.91 -7.21 -3.57
CA ALA A 51 -24.22 -7.60 -4.80
C ALA A 51 -22.77 -8.02 -4.55
N VAL A 52 -22.14 -7.60 -3.44
CA VAL A 52 -20.79 -8.05 -3.07
C VAL A 52 -20.71 -9.57 -2.99
N ASP A 53 -21.58 -10.19 -2.18
CA ASP A 53 -21.56 -11.64 -1.99
C ASP A 53 -21.98 -12.38 -3.25
N PHE A 54 -22.93 -11.83 -4.00
CA PHE A 54 -23.33 -12.39 -5.28
C PHE A 54 -22.15 -12.41 -6.26
N LEU A 55 -21.44 -11.31 -6.44
CA LEU A 55 -20.32 -11.20 -7.40
C LEU A 55 -19.14 -12.08 -6.97
N LEU A 56 -18.81 -12.14 -5.68
CA LEU A 56 -17.81 -13.06 -5.16
C LEU A 56 -18.20 -14.53 -5.40
N SER A 57 -19.50 -14.88 -5.29
CA SER A 57 -19.98 -16.24 -5.63
C SER A 57 -19.82 -16.57 -7.12
N LYS A 58 -19.74 -15.55 -7.98
CA LYS A 58 -19.44 -15.66 -9.41
C LYS A 58 -17.94 -15.56 -9.73
N LYS A 59 -17.09 -15.64 -8.71
CA LYS A 59 -15.63 -15.59 -8.81
C LYS A 59 -15.10 -14.27 -9.39
N ALA A 60 -15.80 -13.16 -9.14
CA ALA A 60 -15.26 -11.84 -9.44
C ALA A 60 -13.89 -11.65 -8.77
N ASP A 61 -12.94 -11.05 -9.50
CA ASP A 61 -11.59 -10.82 -9.03
C ASP A 61 -11.58 -9.72 -7.95
N ILE A 62 -11.39 -10.16 -6.71
CA ILE A 62 -11.27 -9.26 -5.55
C ILE A 62 -9.97 -8.44 -5.56
N ASN A 63 -8.96 -8.87 -6.31
CA ASN A 63 -7.69 -8.15 -6.45
C ASN A 63 -7.67 -7.20 -7.65
N ALA A 64 -8.79 -7.08 -8.38
CA ALA A 64 -8.91 -6.10 -9.45
C ALA A 64 -8.62 -4.69 -8.92
N ARG A 65 -8.09 -3.85 -9.81
CA ARG A 65 -7.82 -2.43 -9.56
C ARG A 65 -8.58 -1.55 -10.54
N ASP A 66 -9.03 -0.39 -10.06
CA ASP A 66 -9.68 0.61 -10.90
C ASP A 66 -8.66 1.41 -11.74
N SER A 67 -9.13 2.39 -12.52
CA SER A 67 -8.23 3.23 -13.34
C SER A 67 -7.22 4.04 -12.52
N ASP A 68 -7.54 4.35 -11.26
CA ASP A 68 -6.65 5.01 -10.30
C ASP A 68 -5.73 4.01 -9.58
N SER A 69 -5.76 2.74 -9.97
CA SER A 69 -5.02 1.61 -9.37
C SER A 69 -5.41 1.27 -7.92
N ARG A 70 -6.55 1.78 -7.44
CA ARG A 70 -7.05 1.53 -6.09
C ARG A 70 -7.54 0.10 -5.95
N THR A 71 -7.24 -0.52 -4.82
CA THR A 71 -7.76 -1.84 -4.45
C THR A 71 -9.21 -1.73 -3.97
N ILE A 72 -9.93 -2.86 -3.96
CA ILE A 72 -11.28 -2.91 -3.38
C ILE A 72 -11.29 -2.46 -1.91
N ILE A 73 -10.26 -2.80 -1.13
CA ILE A 73 -10.13 -2.38 0.28
C ILE A 73 -10.06 -0.85 0.38
N LYS A 74 -9.27 -0.20 -0.47
CA LYS A 74 -9.17 1.26 -0.46
C LYS A 74 -10.51 1.91 -0.76
N LEU A 75 -11.17 1.47 -1.83
CA LEU A 75 -12.47 1.99 -2.26
C LEU A 75 -13.53 1.82 -1.15
N THR A 76 -13.57 0.66 -0.50
CA THR A 76 -14.49 0.37 0.61
C THR A 76 -14.20 1.22 1.85
N LEU A 77 -12.93 1.46 2.19
CA LEU A 77 -12.54 2.31 3.32
C LEU A 77 -12.83 3.79 3.05
N ASP A 78 -12.58 4.28 1.84
CA ASP A 78 -12.89 5.66 1.43
C ASP A 78 -14.40 5.94 1.49
N ALA A 79 -15.22 4.95 1.18
CA ALA A 79 -16.66 4.99 1.35
C ALA A 79 -17.13 4.84 2.81
N GLY A 80 -16.21 4.62 3.76
CA GLY A 80 -16.51 4.52 5.20
C GLY A 80 -16.95 3.13 5.68
N HIS A 81 -16.90 2.10 4.82
CA HIS A 81 -17.43 0.76 5.11
C HIS A 81 -16.39 -0.16 5.78
N LYS A 82 -15.92 0.23 6.97
CA LYS A 82 -14.83 -0.46 7.69
C LYS A 82 -15.10 -1.95 7.97
N ASP A 83 -16.33 -2.29 8.36
CA ASP A 83 -16.70 -3.68 8.69
C ASP A 83 -16.67 -4.58 7.45
N LEU A 84 -17.12 -4.05 6.30
CA LEU A 84 -17.06 -4.76 5.02
C LEU A 84 -15.60 -4.97 4.59
N ALA A 85 -14.76 -3.93 4.70
CA ALA A 85 -13.34 -4.05 4.40
C ALA A 85 -12.64 -5.09 5.30
N GLN A 86 -12.99 -5.15 6.59
CA GLN A 86 -12.47 -6.17 7.49
C GLN A 86 -12.93 -7.57 7.05
N SER A 87 -14.21 -7.74 6.68
CA SER A 87 -14.72 -9.02 6.21
C SER A 87 -14.00 -9.56 4.97
N PHE A 88 -13.54 -8.69 4.07
CA PHE A 88 -12.74 -9.10 2.93
C PHE A 88 -11.38 -9.66 3.36
N VAL A 89 -10.71 -9.02 4.30
CA VAL A 89 -9.41 -9.52 4.79
C VAL A 89 -9.56 -10.85 5.52
N ASP A 90 -10.66 -11.03 6.25
CA ASP A 90 -10.92 -12.27 6.97
C ASP A 90 -11.25 -13.42 5.99
N ARG A 91 -11.98 -13.13 4.91
CA ARG A 91 -12.38 -14.12 3.89
C ARG A 91 -11.30 -14.43 2.85
N PHE A 92 -10.39 -13.49 2.61
CA PHE A 92 -9.40 -13.56 1.53
C PHE A 92 -7.99 -13.28 2.09
N PRO A 93 -7.30 -14.30 2.63
CA PRO A 93 -5.97 -14.14 3.23
C PRO A 93 -4.90 -13.59 2.28
N ASP A 94 -5.06 -13.84 0.98
CA ASP A 94 -4.18 -13.38 -0.09
C ASP A 94 -4.68 -12.09 -0.77
N LEU A 95 -5.62 -11.38 -0.15
CA LEU A 95 -6.08 -10.09 -0.64
C LEU A 95 -4.96 -9.05 -0.59
N ILE A 96 -4.78 -8.34 -1.70
CA ILE A 96 -3.94 -7.15 -1.75
C ILE A 96 -4.68 -6.02 -1.04
N ILE A 97 -4.24 -5.69 0.17
CA ILE A 97 -4.87 -4.68 1.04
C ILE A 97 -4.17 -3.32 0.98
N THR A 98 -2.97 -3.30 0.42
CA THR A 98 -2.12 -2.13 0.31
C THR A 98 -2.44 -1.45 -1.01
N ASP A 99 -2.56 -0.13 -0.96
CA ASP A 99 -2.68 0.71 -2.16
C ASP A 99 -1.37 1.50 -2.34
N PRO A 100 -0.31 0.85 -2.84
CA PRO A 100 0.81 1.55 -3.39
C PRO A 100 0.35 2.09 -4.74
N ARG A 101 0.21 3.41 -4.74
CA ARG A 101 -0.05 4.18 -5.94
C ARG A 101 1.14 3.97 -6.88
N LEU A 102 0.99 3.09 -7.87
CA LEU A 102 0.88 3.39 -9.31
C LEU A 102 1.63 2.39 -10.22
N PRO A 103 1.09 2.10 -11.41
CA PRO A 103 1.88 1.89 -12.62
C PRO A 103 2.27 3.26 -13.21
N LYS A 104 2.98 4.12 -12.47
CA LYS A 104 3.57 5.36 -13.04
C LYS A 104 4.77 5.04 -13.94
N GLY A 105 5.07 3.74 -14.09
CA GLY A 105 6.14 3.22 -14.91
C GLY A 105 7.48 3.33 -14.22
N ALA A 106 8.47 2.73 -14.89
CA ALA A 106 9.84 2.67 -14.40
C ALA A 106 10.46 4.05 -14.18
N ASP A 107 10.11 5.03 -15.01
CA ASP A 107 10.72 6.37 -14.97
C ASP A 107 10.33 7.14 -13.72
N TRP A 108 9.07 7.05 -13.31
CA TRP A 108 8.67 7.66 -12.04
C TRP A 108 9.34 7.00 -10.83
N LEU A 109 9.47 5.67 -10.82
CA LEU A 109 10.16 4.99 -9.72
C LEU A 109 11.64 5.38 -9.66
N ARG A 110 12.29 5.59 -10.83
CA ARG A 110 13.64 6.17 -10.92
C ARG A 110 13.70 7.57 -10.33
N ASP A 111 12.71 8.42 -10.60
CA ASP A 111 12.64 9.75 -10.00
C ASP A 111 12.48 9.70 -8.46
N GLN A 112 11.65 8.78 -7.95
CA GLN A 112 11.50 8.61 -6.50
C GLN A 112 12.79 8.09 -5.87
N PHE A 113 13.42 7.10 -6.50
CA PHE A 113 14.71 6.58 -6.08
C PHE A 113 15.76 7.70 -5.99
N ALA A 114 15.86 8.54 -7.03
CA ALA A 114 16.81 9.64 -7.08
C ALA A 114 16.56 10.66 -5.95
N LYS A 115 15.30 11.05 -5.71
CA LYS A 115 14.92 11.96 -4.63
C LYS A 115 15.27 11.41 -3.25
N VAL A 116 14.87 10.17 -2.97
CA VAL A 116 15.16 9.50 -1.69
C VAL A 116 16.67 9.36 -1.50
N SER A 117 17.41 8.92 -2.52
CA SER A 117 18.86 8.80 -2.47
C SER A 117 19.57 10.14 -2.23
N ALA A 118 19.02 11.25 -2.72
CA ALA A 118 19.58 12.59 -2.51
C ALA A 118 19.35 13.13 -1.10
N ASN A 119 18.28 12.69 -0.43
CA ASN A 119 17.96 13.08 0.94
C ASN A 119 18.87 12.40 1.98
N ILE A 120 19.38 11.20 1.68
CA ILE A 120 20.20 10.41 2.60
C ILE A 120 21.65 10.95 2.60
N GLN A 121 22.12 11.36 3.77
CA GLN A 121 23.48 11.90 3.93
C GLN A 121 24.54 10.82 4.02
N ASP A 122 24.25 9.72 4.72
CA ASP A 122 25.18 8.61 4.87
C ASP A 122 25.21 7.75 3.61
N ASP A 123 26.34 7.75 2.90
CA ASP A 123 26.51 7.00 1.66
C ASP A 123 26.33 5.49 1.85
N ALA A 124 26.71 4.95 3.03
CA ALA A 124 26.53 3.54 3.33
C ALA A 124 25.05 3.13 3.48
N SER A 125 24.18 4.10 3.77
CA SER A 125 22.74 3.89 3.94
C SER A 125 21.94 4.09 2.66
N LYS A 126 22.56 4.57 1.57
CA LYS A 126 21.86 4.83 0.31
C LYS A 126 21.37 3.55 -0.38
N PRO A 127 20.22 3.60 -1.08
CA PRO A 127 19.77 2.49 -1.89
C PRO A 127 20.73 2.22 -3.04
N ARG A 128 20.96 0.94 -3.36
CA ARG A 128 21.80 0.54 -4.49
C ARG A 128 21.02 0.62 -5.81
N PRO A 129 21.57 1.17 -6.90
CA PRO A 129 20.90 1.18 -8.20
C PRO A 129 20.51 -0.23 -8.70
N ALA A 130 21.35 -1.23 -8.43
CA ALA A 130 21.09 -2.62 -8.81
C ALA A 130 19.79 -3.20 -8.20
N LEU A 131 19.35 -2.70 -7.03
CA LEU A 131 18.07 -3.09 -6.45
C LEU A 131 16.90 -2.56 -7.28
N LEU A 132 16.98 -1.30 -7.72
CA LEU A 132 15.96 -0.70 -8.57
C LEU A 132 15.82 -1.46 -9.89
N ASP A 133 16.94 -1.81 -10.54
CA ASP A 133 16.93 -2.58 -11.78
C ASP A 133 16.29 -3.97 -11.59
N ARG A 134 16.55 -4.64 -10.46
CA ARG A 134 15.91 -5.91 -10.09
C ARG A 134 14.40 -5.78 -9.89
N LEU A 135 13.96 -4.74 -9.19
CA LEU A 135 12.53 -4.47 -8.99
C LEU A 135 11.81 -4.20 -10.32
N LEU A 136 12.43 -3.43 -11.21
CA LEU A 136 11.87 -3.09 -12.52
C LEU A 136 11.83 -4.28 -13.49
N SER A 137 12.78 -5.21 -13.38
CA SER A 137 12.82 -6.44 -14.18
C SER A 137 12.01 -7.60 -13.59
N LEU A 138 11.46 -7.43 -12.38
CA LEU A 138 10.79 -8.48 -11.60
C LEU A 138 11.71 -9.65 -11.20
N GLU A 139 13.04 -9.46 -11.29
CA GLU A 139 14.05 -10.43 -10.89
C GLU A 139 14.42 -10.26 -9.40
N LEU A 140 13.48 -10.62 -8.52
CA LEU A 140 13.61 -10.37 -7.09
C LEU A 140 14.79 -11.13 -6.44
N GLY A 141 15.35 -12.18 -7.03
CA GLY A 141 16.50 -12.91 -6.43
C GLY A 141 16.15 -13.67 -5.14
N PRO A 142 17.14 -14.06 -4.31
CA PRO A 142 16.94 -14.96 -3.16
C PRO A 142 16.09 -14.32 -2.05
N VAL A 143 15.51 -15.14 -1.18
CA VAL A 143 14.64 -14.69 -0.08
C VAL A 143 15.38 -14.63 1.27
N GLU A 144 16.43 -15.44 1.43
CA GLU A 144 17.27 -15.51 2.62
C GLU A 144 18.71 -15.09 2.30
N GLY A 145 19.50 -14.81 3.35
CA GLY A 145 20.92 -14.43 3.21
C GLY A 145 21.14 -13.09 2.50
N ARG A 146 20.07 -12.29 2.36
CA ARG A 146 20.10 -10.96 1.77
C ARG A 146 20.76 -9.96 2.71
N ASP A 147 21.46 -9.00 2.12
CA ASP A 147 22.05 -7.87 2.83
C ASP A 147 20.95 -6.96 3.43
N VAL A 148 21.26 -6.36 4.59
CA VAL A 148 20.31 -5.53 5.36
C VAL A 148 19.81 -4.34 4.54
N SER A 149 20.70 -3.69 3.79
CA SER A 149 20.34 -2.56 2.93
C SER A 149 19.37 -2.98 1.83
N ASP A 150 19.60 -4.15 1.20
CA ASP A 150 18.70 -4.67 0.17
C ASP A 150 17.31 -4.97 0.74
N VAL A 151 17.22 -5.64 1.89
CA VAL A 151 15.91 -5.99 2.50
C VAL A 151 15.13 -4.72 2.86
N TYR A 152 15.79 -3.74 3.47
CA TYR A 152 15.14 -2.49 3.85
C TYR A 152 14.70 -1.68 2.63
N TRP A 153 15.58 -1.45 1.65
CA TRP A 153 15.21 -0.67 0.47
C TRP A 153 14.21 -1.38 -0.42
N GLU A 154 14.25 -2.72 -0.49
CA GLU A 154 13.23 -3.51 -1.18
C GLU A 154 11.87 -3.31 -0.51
N HIS A 155 11.82 -3.35 0.83
CA HIS A 155 10.62 -3.01 1.59
C HIS A 155 10.10 -1.62 1.22
N ILE A 156 10.96 -0.60 1.19
CA ILE A 156 10.55 0.77 0.85
C ILE A 156 10.01 0.84 -0.58
N PHE A 157 10.75 0.38 -1.58
CA PHE A 157 10.35 0.55 -2.97
C PHE A 157 9.16 -0.34 -3.37
N LEU A 158 8.96 -1.49 -2.74
CA LEU A 158 7.74 -2.28 -2.94
C LEU A 158 6.49 -1.53 -2.48
N ARG A 159 6.59 -0.65 -1.47
CA ARG A 159 5.48 0.26 -1.11
C ARG A 159 5.20 1.34 -2.15
N TYR A 160 6.14 1.61 -3.08
CA TYR A 160 5.88 2.48 -4.22
C TYR A 160 5.24 1.71 -5.39
N ILE A 161 5.47 0.39 -5.47
CA ILE A 161 5.02 -0.46 -6.58
C ILE A 161 3.69 -1.15 -6.28
N GLY A 162 3.57 -1.82 -5.14
CA GLY A 162 2.69 -2.98 -5.06
C GLY A 162 3.02 -3.98 -3.97
N ASP A 163 2.76 -3.75 -2.68
CA ASP A 163 2.88 -4.82 -1.67
C ASP A 163 1.84 -5.93 -1.97
N ILE A 164 2.22 -6.95 -2.73
CA ILE A 164 1.44 -8.18 -2.92
C ILE A 164 1.66 -9.12 -1.72
N PRO A 165 0.78 -10.09 -1.44
CA PRO A 165 1.00 -11.08 -0.38
C PRO A 165 2.39 -11.76 -0.43
N LEU A 166 2.96 -11.91 -1.63
CA LEU A 166 4.32 -12.42 -1.82
C LEU A 166 5.39 -11.53 -1.19
N ASP A 167 5.18 -10.20 -1.11
CA ASP A 167 6.11 -9.27 -0.47
C ASP A 167 6.10 -9.41 1.06
N ILE A 168 4.93 -9.73 1.62
CA ILE A 168 4.81 -10.02 3.06
C ILE A 168 5.65 -11.25 3.39
N GLN A 169 5.45 -12.34 2.64
CA GLN A 169 6.20 -13.58 2.84
C GLN A 169 7.69 -13.37 2.58
N ARG A 170 8.05 -12.57 1.58
CA ARG A 170 9.42 -12.31 1.19
C ARG A 170 10.17 -11.46 2.21
N ASN A 171 9.61 -10.35 2.69
CA ASN A 171 10.36 -9.38 3.49
C ASN A 171 10.17 -9.50 4.99
N TYR A 172 9.14 -10.18 5.47
CA TYR A 172 8.83 -10.22 6.90
C TYR A 172 8.89 -11.63 7.47
N SER A 173 9.45 -11.75 8.68
CA SER A 173 9.43 -12.99 9.45
C SER A 173 8.01 -13.36 9.85
N GLU A 174 7.71 -14.65 9.93
CA GLU A 174 6.45 -15.15 10.51
C GLU A 174 6.30 -14.77 11.98
N THR A 175 7.44 -14.61 12.69
CA THR A 175 7.50 -14.19 14.09
C THR A 175 7.62 -12.68 14.26
N LEU A 176 7.33 -11.89 13.22
CA LEU A 176 7.45 -10.44 13.25
C LEU A 176 6.74 -9.85 14.48
N VAL A 177 7.39 -8.89 15.14
CA VAL A 177 6.74 -7.99 16.09
C VAL A 177 6.67 -6.59 15.46
N LEU A 178 5.46 -6.06 15.32
CA LEU A 178 5.22 -4.72 14.80
C LEU A 178 4.57 -3.85 15.89
N SER A 179 5.14 -2.69 16.17
CA SER A 179 4.54 -1.69 17.07
C SER A 179 4.22 -0.41 16.31
N LEU A 180 2.99 0.08 16.47
CA LEU A 180 2.57 1.42 16.06
C LEU A 180 2.36 2.26 17.32
N VAL A 181 3.03 3.41 17.39
CA VAL A 181 2.94 4.35 18.52
C VAL A 181 2.66 5.77 17.99
N GLY A 182 1.82 6.53 18.70
CA GLY A 182 1.38 7.86 18.30
C GLY A 182 -0.06 7.86 17.81
N THR A 183 -0.26 7.95 16.49
CA THR A 183 -1.58 7.90 15.83
C THR A 183 -2.37 6.66 16.22
N PHE A 184 -1.69 5.52 16.17
CA PHE A 184 -2.19 4.27 16.72
C PHE A 184 -1.31 3.88 17.90
N ASN A 185 -1.88 3.16 18.86
CA ASN A 185 -1.16 2.61 20.00
C ASN A 185 -1.49 1.12 20.10
N VAL A 186 -0.82 0.32 19.25
CA VAL A 186 -1.12 -1.11 19.06
C VAL A 186 0.15 -1.90 18.75
N ILE A 187 0.17 -3.14 19.23
CA ILE A 187 1.20 -4.14 18.89
C ILE A 187 0.53 -5.24 18.07
N LEU A 188 1.19 -5.61 16.97
CA LEU A 188 0.72 -6.56 15.97
C LEU A 188 1.79 -7.63 15.75
N HIS A 189 1.36 -8.83 15.37
CA HIS A 189 2.23 -10.00 15.25
C HIS A 189 2.11 -10.70 13.90
N GLY A 190 3.25 -11.12 13.38
CA GLY A 190 3.36 -11.92 12.16
C GLY A 190 2.75 -11.26 10.92
N HIS A 191 2.47 -12.08 9.91
CA HIS A 191 1.94 -11.61 8.63
C HIS A 191 0.51 -11.06 8.74
N ALA A 192 -0.32 -11.60 9.63
CA ALA A 192 -1.64 -11.04 9.92
C ALA A 192 -1.53 -9.61 10.50
N GLY A 193 -0.52 -9.36 11.33
CA GLY A 193 -0.18 -8.04 11.83
C GLY A 193 0.24 -7.07 10.74
N ILE A 194 1.09 -7.49 9.79
CA ILE A 194 1.40 -6.68 8.60
C ILE A 194 0.13 -6.33 7.83
N ARG A 195 -0.75 -7.32 7.62
CA ARG A 195 -2.02 -7.07 6.94
C ARG A 195 -2.86 -6.01 7.69
N LYS A 196 -3.04 -6.18 9.00
CA LYS A 196 -3.78 -5.19 9.79
C LYS A 196 -3.13 -3.80 9.74
N SER A 197 -1.81 -3.72 9.76
CA SER A 197 -1.09 -2.45 9.68
C SER A 197 -1.35 -1.72 8.36
N GLY A 198 -1.36 -2.41 7.22
CA GLY A 198 -1.67 -1.83 5.92
C GLY A 198 -3.06 -1.18 5.91
N GLN A 199 -4.07 -1.84 6.49
CA GLN A 199 -5.41 -1.27 6.62
C GLN A 199 -5.41 0.02 7.48
N LEU A 200 -4.74 -0.03 8.63
CA LEU A 200 -4.69 1.10 9.57
C LEU A 200 -4.00 2.30 8.93
N LEU A 201 -2.80 2.09 8.36
CA LEU A 201 -2.03 3.12 7.69
C LEU A 201 -2.81 3.72 6.52
N ASN A 202 -3.41 2.91 5.64
CA ASN A 202 -4.16 3.40 4.48
C ASN A 202 -5.47 4.09 4.88
N GLY A 203 -6.06 3.73 6.02
CA GLY A 203 -7.24 4.40 6.55
C GLY A 203 -6.94 5.80 7.09
N GLU A 204 -5.72 6.05 7.59
CA GLU A 204 -5.32 7.36 8.14
C GLU A 204 -4.47 8.19 7.18
N LEU A 205 -3.67 7.56 6.33
CA LEU A 205 -2.87 8.20 5.31
C LEU A 205 -3.41 7.70 3.97
N PRO A 206 -4.46 8.35 3.42
CA PRO A 206 -5.27 7.83 2.32
C PRO A 206 -4.51 7.65 1.01
N THR A 207 -3.20 7.91 1.01
CA THR A 207 -2.38 7.87 -0.17
C THR A 207 -0.94 7.49 0.26
N THR A 208 -0.38 6.31 -0.05
CA THR A 208 0.92 5.89 0.55
C THR A 208 2.17 6.35 -0.22
N GLN A 209 2.59 7.61 -0.03
CA GLN A 209 3.90 8.10 -0.45
C GLN A 209 4.48 8.91 0.71
N TYR A 210 5.68 8.56 1.17
CA TYR A 210 6.35 9.23 2.28
C TYR A 210 7.57 9.96 1.78
N ASP A 211 7.81 11.14 2.33
CA ASP A 211 9.04 11.88 2.12
C ASP A 211 10.10 11.28 3.04
N ILE A 212 10.89 10.31 2.54
CA ILE A 212 12.02 9.76 3.30
C ILE A 212 13.12 10.81 3.34
N VAL A 213 13.41 11.30 4.54
CA VAL A 213 14.34 12.41 4.79
C VAL A 213 15.68 11.96 5.35
N GLY A 214 15.76 10.72 5.84
CA GLY A 214 17.02 10.14 6.28
C GLY A 214 16.90 8.67 6.60
N THR A 215 17.98 7.93 6.35
CA THR A 215 18.12 6.51 6.69
C THR A 215 19.51 6.31 7.29
N VAL A 216 19.57 5.53 8.37
CA VAL A 216 20.82 5.07 8.98
C VAL A 216 20.77 3.56 9.13
N ILE A 217 21.72 2.87 8.50
CA ILE A 217 21.96 1.43 8.66
C ILE A 217 23.13 1.27 9.63
N MET A 218 22.92 0.57 10.75
CA MET A 218 23.97 0.45 11.78
C MET A 218 25.17 -0.38 11.29
N PRO A 219 26.42 0.05 11.56
CA PRO A 219 27.64 -0.65 11.12
C PRO A 219 27.80 -2.08 11.65
N ALA A 220 27.28 -2.36 12.85
CA ALA A 220 27.29 -3.70 13.45
C ALA A 220 26.27 -4.66 12.78
N GLY A 221 25.48 -4.16 11.83
CA GLY A 221 24.48 -4.88 11.08
C GLY A 221 23.16 -5.08 11.84
N SER A 222 22.09 -5.24 11.06
CA SER A 222 20.73 -5.65 11.44
C SER A 222 19.74 -4.53 11.78
N TRP A 223 20.15 -3.42 12.41
CA TRP A 223 19.22 -2.31 12.67
C TRP A 223 19.26 -1.24 11.59
N VAL A 224 18.07 -0.82 11.16
CA VAL A 224 17.87 0.33 10.26
C VAL A 224 16.89 1.29 10.92
N THR A 225 17.21 2.58 10.95
CA THR A 225 16.30 3.64 11.36
C THR A 225 16.08 4.58 10.21
N GLU A 226 14.83 4.91 9.94
CA GLU A 226 14.44 5.91 8.95
C GLU A 226 13.67 7.05 9.61
N ARG A 227 13.81 8.24 9.04
CA ARG A 227 12.95 9.39 9.33
C ARG A 227 12.20 9.77 8.07
N TRP A 228 10.92 10.07 8.22
CA TRP A 228 10.02 10.36 7.11
C TRP A 228 8.97 11.41 7.46
N GLY A 229 8.43 12.03 6.42
CA GLY A 229 7.29 12.94 6.47
C GLY A 229 6.14 12.49 5.58
N TYR A 230 4.98 13.12 5.76
CA TYR A 230 3.81 12.95 4.90
C TYR A 230 3.09 14.28 4.70
N TYR A 231 2.68 14.57 3.47
CA TYR A 231 2.00 15.82 3.11
C TYR A 231 0.83 15.56 2.16
N ASP A 232 -0.38 15.87 2.60
CA ASP A 232 -1.60 15.69 1.82
C ASP A 232 -2.59 16.84 2.07
N VAL A 233 -2.52 17.85 1.20
CA VAL A 233 -3.39 19.01 1.24
C VAL A 233 -4.85 18.66 0.91
N VAL A 234 -5.08 17.64 0.07
CA VAL A 234 -6.43 17.26 -0.38
C VAL A 234 -7.23 16.71 0.77
N ASN A 235 -6.61 15.84 1.58
CA ASN A 235 -7.26 15.23 2.74
C ASN A 235 -7.00 15.98 4.05
N VAL A 236 -6.27 17.09 4.01
CA VAL A 236 -5.88 17.92 5.16
C VAL A 236 -5.16 17.11 6.24
N ARG A 237 -4.12 16.38 5.82
CA ARG A 237 -3.32 15.50 6.69
C ARG A 237 -1.83 15.71 6.48
N GLN A 238 -1.07 15.74 7.56
CA GLN A 238 0.39 15.71 7.50
C GLN A 238 1.03 14.90 8.63
N VAL A 239 2.30 14.53 8.43
CA VAL A 239 3.21 13.98 9.44
C VAL A 239 4.53 14.71 9.28
N VAL A 240 5.02 15.36 10.33
CA VAL A 240 6.27 16.15 10.27
C VAL A 240 7.47 15.48 10.98
N ASP A 241 7.24 14.40 11.71
CA ASP A 241 8.29 13.63 12.39
C ASP A 241 7.91 12.15 12.53
N GLY A 242 7.91 11.43 11.41
CA GLY A 242 7.77 9.98 11.41
C GLY A 242 9.13 9.32 11.61
N ILE A 243 9.20 8.33 12.51
CA ILE A 243 10.41 7.54 12.75
C ILE A 243 10.05 6.06 12.74
N ASP A 244 10.64 5.32 11.80
CA ASP A 244 10.53 3.87 11.78
C ASP A 244 11.88 3.23 12.08
N THR A 245 11.85 2.08 12.76
CA THR A 245 13.04 1.30 13.08
C THR A 245 12.78 -0.18 12.83
N PHE A 246 13.76 -0.83 12.19
CA PHE A 246 13.65 -2.18 11.68
C PHE A 246 14.81 -3.02 12.20
N LEU A 247 14.51 -4.22 12.71
CA LEU A 247 15.50 -5.28 12.91
C LEU A 247 15.40 -6.26 11.75
N ILE A 248 16.50 -6.42 11.02
CA ILE A 248 16.62 -7.27 9.85
C ILE A 248 17.66 -8.35 10.13
N GLU A 249 17.21 -9.60 10.13
CA GLU A 249 18.06 -10.77 10.40
C GLU A 249 17.70 -11.92 9.46
N GLY A 250 18.70 -12.66 8.98
CA GLY A 250 18.48 -13.79 8.07
C GLY A 250 17.85 -13.40 6.73
N GLY A 251 17.94 -12.13 6.35
CA GLY A 251 17.27 -11.60 5.16
C GLY A 251 15.78 -11.26 5.36
N LYS A 252 15.30 -11.09 6.61
CA LYS A 252 13.90 -10.77 6.93
C LYS A 252 13.80 -9.68 7.99
N ILE A 253 12.78 -8.84 7.89
CA ILE A 253 12.36 -7.93 8.96
C ILE A 253 11.71 -8.75 10.07
N LYS A 254 12.31 -8.73 11.26
CA LYS A 254 11.82 -9.41 12.48
C LYS A 254 11.16 -8.48 13.47
N VAL A 255 11.60 -7.23 13.52
CA VAL A 255 10.96 -6.18 14.34
C VAL A 255 10.73 -4.98 13.46
N LYS A 256 9.55 -4.37 13.58
CA LYS A 256 9.22 -3.09 12.98
C LYS A 256 8.60 -2.20 14.05
N MET A 257 9.15 -1.02 14.26
CA MET A 257 8.62 -0.02 15.17
C MET A 257 8.32 1.22 14.34
N ILE A 258 7.07 1.67 14.33
CA ILE A 258 6.62 2.84 13.56
C ILE A 258 6.09 3.86 14.58
N ASN A 259 6.65 5.06 14.57
CA ASN A 259 6.26 6.13 15.47
C ASN A 259 5.93 7.39 14.67
N TYR A 260 4.67 7.82 14.71
CA TYR A 260 4.22 9.01 14.01
C TYR A 260 2.87 9.51 14.53
N ASN A 261 2.62 10.81 14.39
CA ASN A 261 1.32 11.42 14.65
C ASN A 261 0.77 12.07 13.38
N VAL A 262 -0.45 11.68 12.98
CA VAL A 262 -1.19 12.36 11.92
C VAL A 262 -1.81 13.62 12.47
N GLU A 263 -1.41 14.74 11.89
CA GLU A 263 -1.97 16.05 12.18
C GLU A 263 -3.16 16.31 11.25
N LYS A 264 -4.27 16.81 11.82
CA LYS A 264 -5.50 17.18 11.09
C LYS A 264 -5.50 18.64 10.64
N HIS A 265 -4.33 19.13 10.28
CA HIS A 265 -4.09 20.42 9.64
C HIS A 265 -2.93 20.23 8.67
N VAL A 266 -2.73 21.19 7.77
CA VAL A 266 -1.61 21.15 6.82
C VAL A 266 -0.94 22.51 6.81
N ASP A 267 0.37 22.50 7.00
CA ASP A 267 1.20 23.69 6.87
C ASP A 267 1.30 24.15 5.42
N SER A 268 1.87 25.35 5.21
CA SER A 268 2.37 25.70 3.88
C SER A 268 3.39 24.66 3.43
N ARG A 269 3.51 24.44 2.10
CA ARG A 269 4.47 23.46 1.58
C ARG A 269 5.90 23.75 2.05
N GLU A 270 6.28 25.02 2.09
CA GLU A 270 7.59 25.48 2.55
C GLU A 270 7.82 25.19 4.04
N ASP A 271 6.85 25.49 4.90
CA ASP A 271 6.94 25.22 6.34
C ASP A 271 7.02 23.72 6.63
N TYR A 272 6.23 22.92 5.92
CA TYR A 272 6.29 21.46 5.98
C TYR A 272 7.70 20.97 5.63
N GLU A 273 8.22 21.34 4.46
CA GLU A 273 9.54 20.89 3.99
C GLU A 273 10.65 21.25 4.99
N LYS A 274 10.58 22.45 5.56
CA LYS A 274 11.51 22.90 6.60
C LYS A 274 11.41 22.06 7.88
N LYS A 275 10.20 21.72 8.33
CA LYS A 275 9.98 20.91 9.55
C LYS A 275 10.50 19.49 9.38
N VAL A 276 10.24 18.85 8.23
CA VAL A 276 10.72 17.48 7.96
C VAL A 276 12.21 17.44 7.60
N GLY A 277 12.81 18.58 7.27
CA GLY A 277 14.23 18.65 6.87
C GLY A 277 14.46 18.25 5.42
N LEU A 278 13.45 18.35 4.56
CA LEU A 278 13.62 18.23 3.12
C LEU A 278 14.44 19.42 2.62
N ARG A 279 15.38 19.17 1.70
CA ARG A 279 16.13 20.24 1.05
C ARG A 279 15.21 20.92 0.03
N SER A 280 15.13 22.25 0.09
CA SER A 280 14.50 23.05 -0.96
C SER A 280 15.20 22.76 -2.28
N GLY A 281 14.44 22.31 -3.28
CA GLY A 281 14.92 22.09 -4.66
C GLY A 281 15.18 23.39 -5.40
#